data_AF-A0A7S2AKP4-F1
#
_entry.id   AF-A0A7S2AKP4-F1
#
_cell.length_a   1.000
_cell.length_b   1.000
_cell.length_c   1.000
_cell.angle_alpha   90.00
_cell.angle_beta   90.00
_cell.angle_gamma   90.00
#
_symmetry.space_group_name_H-M   'P 1'
#
loop_
_entity.id
_entity.type
_entity.pdbx_description
1 polymer ?
#
loop_
_entity_poly.entity_id
_entity_poly.type
_entity_poly.pdbx_seq_one_letter_code
_entity_poly.pdbx_strand_id
1 'polypeptide(L)'
;MKQDLIDSGVSPTQVELIDMVLKFGGKRRRSPGLYGDRSFMSRMAKNLSTGLSGVENVYTQHVPLMMNTVDAALKGKLRETHFPFVGPSSDSRPRKIVVFIVGGVTYEEATKVFELNSSSAGVQVLLGGTSVQNSTSFLKELSAVEVSAYA
;
A
#
# COMPACT_ATOMS: atom_id res chain seq x y z
N MET A 1 0.85 -12.02 24.31
CA MET A 1 1.42 -11.18 23.22
C MET A 1 2.01 -9.88 23.74
N LYS A 2 1.24 -8.89 24.25
CA LYS A 2 1.85 -7.65 24.78
C LYS A 2 2.73 -7.91 26.00
N GLN A 3 2.25 -8.75 26.92
CA GLN A 3 3.02 -9.19 28.08
C GLN A 3 4.31 -9.89 27.63
N ASP A 4 4.22 -10.81 26.67
CA ASP A 4 5.36 -11.56 26.14
C ASP A 4 6.43 -10.62 25.52
N LEU A 5 6.02 -9.50 24.90
CA LEU A 5 6.96 -8.49 24.37
C LEU A 5 7.68 -7.74 25.50
N ILE A 6 6.95 -7.37 26.56
CA ILE A 6 7.53 -6.73 27.75
C ILE A 6 8.52 -7.68 28.41
N ASP A 7 8.12 -8.94 28.59
CA ASP A 7 8.96 -10.00 29.17
C ASP A 7 10.21 -10.28 28.31
N SER A 8 10.13 -10.01 27.01
CA SER A 8 11.25 -10.09 26.06
C SER A 8 12.12 -8.81 25.99
N GLY A 9 11.85 -7.81 26.84
CA GLY A 9 12.64 -6.59 26.94
C GLY A 9 12.24 -5.45 26.00
N VAL A 10 11.08 -5.55 25.33
CA VAL A 10 10.53 -4.43 24.52
C VAL A 10 9.97 -3.37 25.46
N SER A 11 10.34 -2.11 25.25
CA SER A 11 9.90 -1.01 26.13
C SER A 11 8.36 -0.85 26.12
N PRO A 12 7.73 -0.48 27.25
CA PRO A 12 6.28 -0.27 27.30
C PRO A 12 5.78 0.72 26.22
N THR A 13 6.53 1.80 25.98
CA THR A 13 6.22 2.78 24.93
C THR A 13 6.22 2.17 23.51
N GLN A 14 7.12 1.23 23.22
CA GLN A 14 7.10 0.52 21.94
C GLN A 14 5.94 -0.48 21.84
N VAL A 15 5.53 -1.08 22.97
CA VAL A 15 4.37 -1.98 23.01
C VAL A 15 3.06 -1.22 22.76
N GLU A 16 2.95 0.04 23.21
CA GLU A 16 1.82 0.93 22.94
C GLU A 16 1.63 1.24 21.44
N LEU A 17 2.72 1.27 20.65
CA LEU A 17 2.64 1.46 19.19
C LEU A 17 1.71 0.44 18.51
N ILE A 18 1.55 -0.75 19.09
CA ILE A 18 0.63 -1.78 18.57
C ILE A 18 -0.80 -1.25 18.56
N ASP A 19 -1.24 -0.63 19.66
CA ASP A 19 -2.59 -0.06 19.74
C ASP A 19 -2.74 1.12 18.79
N MET A 20 -1.72 1.98 18.70
CA MET A 20 -1.71 3.12 17.77
C MET A 20 -1.86 2.67 16.32
N VAL A 21 -1.09 1.66 15.89
CA VAL A 21 -1.16 1.10 14.54
C VAL A 21 -2.54 0.49 14.28
N LEU A 22 -3.11 -0.25 15.25
CA LEU A 22 -4.45 -0.84 15.12
C LEU A 22 -5.57 0.23 15.14
N LYS A 23 -5.38 1.32 15.87
CA LYS A 23 -6.31 2.46 15.90
C LYS A 23 -6.27 3.24 14.59
N PHE A 24 -5.10 3.41 14.01
CA PHE A 24 -4.89 4.07 12.72
C PHE A 24 -5.39 3.22 11.55
N GLY A 25 -4.93 1.97 11.43
CA GLY A 25 -5.10 1.12 10.25
C GLY A 25 -5.76 -0.24 10.51
N GLY A 26 -6.39 -0.45 11.67
CA GLY A 26 -7.01 -1.74 12.01
C GLY A 26 -8.24 -2.07 11.13
N LYS A 27 -8.79 -3.28 11.33
CA LYS A 27 -9.88 -3.86 10.51
C LYS A 27 -11.08 -2.92 10.28
N ARG A 28 -11.40 -2.05 11.25
CA ARG A 28 -12.53 -1.11 11.17
C ARG A 28 -12.23 0.16 10.36
N ARG A 29 -10.96 0.51 10.17
CA ARG A 29 -10.52 1.74 9.50
C ARG A 29 -9.96 1.47 8.11
N ARG A 30 -9.28 0.34 7.92
CA ARG A 30 -8.61 0.02 6.65
C ARG A 30 -9.59 -0.12 5.48
N SER A 31 -9.15 0.33 4.32
CA SER A 31 -9.87 0.15 3.06
C SER A 31 -10.04 -1.35 2.70
N PRO A 32 -11.14 -1.72 2.02
CA PRO A 32 -11.32 -3.07 1.51
C PRO A 32 -10.18 -3.49 0.57
N GLY A 33 -9.89 -4.80 0.50
CA GLY A 33 -8.91 -5.35 -0.45
C GLY A 33 -7.45 -5.36 0.00
N LEU A 34 -7.09 -4.75 1.14
CA LEU A 34 -5.70 -4.72 1.63
C LEU A 34 -5.06 -6.12 1.79
N TYR A 35 -5.83 -7.10 2.25
CA TYR A 35 -5.38 -8.49 2.39
C TYR A 35 -5.96 -9.42 1.30
N GLY A 36 -6.53 -8.82 0.25
CA GLY A 36 -7.24 -9.50 -0.85
C GLY A 36 -8.59 -10.12 -0.45
N ASP A 37 -9.54 -10.13 -1.39
CA ASP A 37 -10.60 -11.15 -1.36
C ASP A 37 -10.00 -12.42 -1.95
N ARG A 38 -9.88 -13.45 -1.12
CA ARG A 38 -9.13 -14.68 -1.44
C ARG A 38 -9.92 -15.57 -2.41
N SER A 39 -10.05 -15.15 -3.67
CA SER A 39 -10.41 -16.11 -4.73
C SER A 39 -9.19 -16.98 -5.06
N PHE A 40 -9.38 -18.30 -5.07
CA PHE A 40 -8.33 -19.28 -5.39
C PHE A 40 -7.68 -19.02 -6.76
N MET A 41 -8.42 -18.48 -7.73
CA MET A 41 -7.90 -18.09 -9.05
C MET A 41 -6.83 -16.99 -8.97
N SER A 42 -7.00 -16.00 -8.08
CA SER A 42 -6.06 -14.89 -7.92
C SER A 42 -4.72 -15.36 -7.34
N ARG A 43 -4.73 -16.40 -6.50
CA ARG A 43 -3.53 -17.06 -5.98
C ARG A 43 -2.80 -17.83 -7.07
N MET A 44 -3.55 -18.55 -7.91
CA MET A 44 -2.97 -19.35 -9.00
C MET A 44 -2.32 -18.47 -10.09
N ALA A 45 -2.97 -17.36 -10.46
CA ALA A 45 -2.41 -16.42 -11.44
C ALA A 45 -1.17 -15.68 -10.91
N LYS A 46 -1.16 -15.30 -9.62
CA LYS A 46 -0.01 -14.62 -9.00
C LYS A 46 1.18 -15.55 -8.81
N ASN A 47 0.93 -16.83 -8.49
CA ASN A 47 1.97 -17.86 -8.38
C ASN A 47 2.60 -18.20 -9.75
N LEU A 48 1.83 -18.12 -10.84
CA LEU A 48 2.32 -18.39 -12.20
C LEU A 48 3.22 -17.25 -12.72
N SER A 49 2.91 -15.98 -12.39
CA SER A 49 3.73 -14.84 -12.81
C SER A 49 5.01 -14.69 -11.97
N THR A 50 5.00 -15.05 -10.68
CA THR A 50 6.24 -15.13 -9.88
C THR A 50 7.10 -16.34 -10.24
N GLY A 51 6.51 -17.48 -10.60
CA GLY A 51 7.26 -18.69 -10.99
C GLY A 51 8.08 -18.55 -12.29
N LEU A 52 7.64 -17.69 -13.22
CA LEU A 52 8.36 -17.42 -14.48
C LEU A 52 9.46 -16.34 -14.35
N SER A 53 9.53 -15.64 -13.21
CA SER A 53 10.46 -14.53 -12.99
C SER A 53 11.79 -14.94 -12.32
N GLY A 54 12.04 -16.23 -12.16
CA GLY A 54 13.37 -16.79 -11.87
C GLY A 54 13.99 -16.47 -10.50
N VAL A 55 13.29 -15.76 -9.61
CA VAL A 55 13.77 -15.49 -8.26
C VAL A 55 12.65 -15.76 -7.26
N GLU A 56 12.66 -16.96 -6.68
CA GLU A 56 11.86 -17.30 -5.50
C GLU A 56 12.41 -16.60 -4.26
N ASN A 57 12.41 -15.26 -4.24
CA ASN A 57 12.75 -14.53 -3.03
C ASN A 57 11.49 -14.45 -2.14
N VAL A 58 11.46 -15.25 -1.07
CA VAL A 58 10.41 -15.22 -0.04
C VAL A 58 10.23 -13.83 0.56
N TYR A 59 11.27 -13.00 0.56
CA TYR A 59 11.26 -11.65 1.10
C TYR A 59 10.52 -10.62 0.22
N THR A 60 10.19 -10.92 -1.05
CA THR A 60 9.58 -9.96 -2.00
C THR A 60 8.20 -10.38 -2.50
N GLN A 61 7.47 -11.18 -1.73
CA GLN A 61 6.11 -11.64 -2.10
C GLN A 61 5.03 -10.55 -1.96
N HIS A 62 5.30 -9.55 -1.12
CA HIS A 62 4.39 -8.42 -0.93
C HIS A 62 4.35 -7.56 -2.21
N VAL A 63 3.14 -7.11 -2.55
CA VAL A 63 2.92 -6.15 -3.63
C VAL A 63 2.04 -5.05 -3.04
N PRO A 64 2.49 -3.78 -3.06
CA PRO A 64 1.71 -2.67 -2.54
C PRO A 64 0.31 -2.61 -3.17
N LEU A 65 -0.72 -2.39 -2.34
CA LEU A 65 -2.11 -2.36 -2.78
C LEU A 65 -2.36 -1.39 -3.93
N MET A 66 -1.63 -0.26 -3.95
CA MET A 66 -1.73 0.76 -5.00
C MET A 66 -1.50 0.19 -6.41
N MET A 67 -0.71 -0.87 -6.56
CA MET A 67 -0.45 -1.47 -7.87
C MET A 67 -1.71 -2.08 -8.47
N ASN A 68 -2.59 -2.64 -7.65
CA ASN A 68 -3.89 -3.15 -8.11
C ASN A 68 -4.80 -1.99 -8.57
N THR A 69 -4.75 -0.85 -7.86
CA THR A 69 -5.52 0.35 -8.20
C THR A 69 -5.04 0.93 -9.54
N VAL A 70 -3.73 1.06 -9.73
CA VAL A 70 -3.12 1.53 -10.98
C VAL A 70 -3.45 0.60 -12.14
N ASP A 71 -3.32 -0.72 -11.95
CA ASP A 71 -3.68 -1.72 -12.99
C ASP A 71 -5.16 -1.64 -13.38
N ALA A 72 -6.06 -1.51 -12.39
CA ALA A 72 -7.48 -1.32 -12.64
C ALA A 72 -7.75 -0.02 -13.43
N ALA A 73 -7.07 1.08 -13.09
CA ALA A 73 -7.19 2.34 -13.82
C ALA A 73 -6.73 2.20 -15.29
N LEU A 74 -5.54 1.63 -15.53
CA LEU A 74 -5.00 1.41 -16.88
C LEU A 74 -5.92 0.52 -17.74
N LYS A 75 -6.61 -0.43 -17.12
CA LYS A 75 -7.56 -1.34 -17.79
C LYS A 75 -8.96 -0.73 -17.95
N GLY A 76 -9.23 0.45 -17.40
CA GLY A 76 -10.58 1.06 -17.38
C GLY A 76 -11.56 0.26 -16.53
N LYS A 77 -11.08 -0.39 -15.45
CA LYS A 77 -11.86 -1.21 -14.52
C LYS A 77 -11.84 -0.67 -13.09
N LEU A 78 -11.39 0.57 -12.90
CA LEU A 78 -11.38 1.22 -11.59
C LEU A 78 -12.82 1.52 -11.18
N ARG A 79 -13.23 1.07 -9.99
CA ARG A 79 -14.61 1.22 -9.53
C ARG A 79 -14.86 2.65 -9.07
N GLU A 80 -15.76 3.37 -9.75
CA GLU A 80 -16.15 4.73 -9.40
C GLU A 80 -16.75 4.85 -8.00
N THR A 81 -17.37 3.78 -7.48
CA THR A 81 -17.89 3.73 -6.10
C THR A 81 -16.80 3.93 -5.04
N HIS A 82 -15.56 3.57 -5.35
CA HIS A 82 -14.41 3.75 -4.46
C HIS A 82 -13.49 4.89 -4.91
N PHE A 83 -13.47 5.20 -6.21
CA PHE A 83 -12.62 6.21 -6.82
C PHE A 83 -13.47 7.09 -7.76
N PRO A 84 -14.30 7.98 -7.21
CA PRO A 84 -15.20 8.80 -8.01
C PRO A 84 -14.43 9.85 -8.82
N PHE A 85 -14.97 10.21 -9.98
CA PHE A 85 -14.47 11.34 -10.74
C PHE A 85 -14.83 12.66 -10.06
N VAL A 86 -13.88 13.60 -10.04
CA VAL A 86 -14.14 15.01 -9.76
C VAL A 86 -14.28 15.71 -11.10
N GLY A 87 -15.51 15.98 -11.52
CA GLY A 87 -15.84 16.54 -12.84
C GLY A 87 -16.45 15.51 -13.79
N PRO A 88 -16.42 15.74 -15.12
CA PRO A 88 -17.02 14.84 -16.09
C PRO A 88 -16.30 13.49 -16.09
N SER A 89 -17.06 12.40 -16.14
CA SER A 89 -16.51 11.06 -16.30
C SER A 89 -15.87 10.91 -17.69
N SER A 90 -14.91 10.00 -17.79
CA SER A 90 -14.25 9.67 -19.05
C SER A 90 -14.15 8.17 -19.16
N ASP A 91 -14.70 7.61 -20.25
CA ASP A 91 -14.55 6.20 -20.59
C ASP A 91 -13.16 5.87 -21.17
N SER A 92 -12.30 6.88 -21.34
CA SER A 92 -10.97 6.70 -21.90
C SER A 92 -10.01 6.06 -20.89
N ARG A 93 -9.21 5.11 -21.37
CA ARG A 93 -8.18 4.48 -20.55
C ARG A 93 -6.97 5.42 -20.42
N PRO A 94 -6.58 5.84 -19.21
CA PRO A 94 -5.44 6.72 -19.04
C PRO A 94 -4.16 6.00 -19.45
N ARG A 95 -3.28 6.72 -20.15
CA ARG A 95 -1.90 6.27 -20.44
C ARG A 95 -0.87 6.90 -19.50
N LYS A 96 -1.23 8.04 -18.90
CA LYS A 96 -0.44 8.74 -17.90
C LYS A 96 -1.26 8.86 -16.63
N ILE A 97 -0.70 8.41 -15.51
CA ILE A 97 -1.36 8.41 -14.20
C ILE A 97 -0.44 9.12 -13.21
N VAL A 98 -0.99 10.04 -12.43
CA VAL A 98 -0.31 10.60 -11.27
C VAL A 98 -0.95 10.01 -10.02
N VAL A 99 -0.14 9.39 -9.16
CA VAL A 99 -0.57 8.88 -7.86
C VAL A 99 0.05 9.74 -6.77
N PHE A 100 -0.78 10.30 -5.90
CA PHE A 100 -0.34 11.08 -4.76
C PHE A 100 -0.80 10.42 -3.46
N ILE A 101 0.15 9.92 -2.65
CA ILE A 101 -0.15 9.27 -1.36
C ILE A 101 -0.05 10.30 -0.23
N VAL A 102 -1.20 10.60 0.37
CA VAL A 102 -1.28 11.41 1.59
C VAL A 102 -0.83 10.56 2.78
N GLY A 103 0.13 11.05 3.56
CA GLY A 103 0.79 10.30 4.65
C GLY A 103 2.16 9.73 4.26
N GLY A 104 2.54 9.84 2.98
CA GLY A 104 3.86 9.53 2.47
C GLY A 104 3.90 8.27 1.60
N VAL A 105 4.97 8.16 0.81
CA VAL A 105 5.28 7.03 -0.07
C VAL A 105 6.47 6.25 0.47
N THR A 106 6.61 5.01 0.05
CA THR A 106 7.77 4.17 0.36
C THR A 106 8.64 3.92 -0.87
N TYR A 107 9.91 3.57 -0.65
CA TYR A 107 10.77 3.13 -1.75
C TYR A 107 10.31 1.82 -2.39
N GLU A 108 9.59 0.97 -1.66
CA GLU A 108 8.98 -0.24 -2.21
C GLU A 108 7.95 0.11 -3.30
N GLU A 109 7.06 1.05 -3.01
CA GLU A 109 6.07 1.56 -3.96
C GLU A 109 6.72 2.22 -5.18
N ALA A 110 7.76 3.04 -4.95
CA ALA A 110 8.52 3.65 -6.03
C ALA A 110 9.20 2.61 -6.93
N THR A 111 9.73 1.54 -6.36
CA THR A 111 10.33 0.43 -7.11
C THR A 111 9.30 -0.25 -8.00
N LYS A 112 8.09 -0.51 -7.50
CA LYS A 112 7.01 -1.11 -8.32
C LYS A 112 6.50 -0.19 -9.43
N VAL A 113 6.47 1.12 -9.20
CA VAL A 113 6.17 2.09 -10.26
C VAL A 113 7.26 2.12 -11.32
N PHE A 114 8.53 2.06 -10.93
CA PHE A 114 9.65 1.98 -11.85
C PHE A 114 9.60 0.70 -12.72
N GLU A 115 9.37 -0.46 -12.10
CA GLU A 115 9.20 -1.74 -12.81
C GLU A 115 8.05 -1.68 -13.83
N LEU A 116 6.90 -1.10 -13.44
CA LEU A 116 5.75 -0.94 -14.32
C LEU A 116 6.06 -0.04 -15.53
N ASN A 117 6.65 1.13 -15.29
CA ASN A 117 7.01 2.07 -16.35
C ASN A 117 8.04 1.47 -17.32
N SER A 118 8.98 0.66 -16.81
CA SER A 118 10.02 0.04 -17.62
C SER A 118 9.51 -1.11 -18.49
N SER A 119 8.49 -1.83 -18.02
CA SER A 119 7.93 -3.01 -18.70
C SER A 119 6.75 -2.70 -19.63
N SER A 120 6.11 -1.53 -19.49
CA SER A 120 4.87 -1.19 -20.20
C SER A 120 5.06 -0.02 -21.16
N ALA A 121 5.33 -0.31 -22.43
CA ALA A 121 5.46 0.70 -23.47
C ALA A 121 4.17 1.56 -23.59
N GLY A 122 4.34 2.89 -23.58
CA GLY A 122 3.23 3.84 -23.70
C GLY A 122 2.42 4.05 -22.42
N VAL A 123 2.86 3.52 -21.28
CA VAL A 123 2.32 3.81 -19.95
C VAL A 123 3.33 4.64 -19.16
N GLN A 124 2.85 5.63 -18.42
CA GLN A 124 3.67 6.42 -17.51
C GLN A 124 2.92 6.67 -16.20
N VAL A 125 3.48 6.18 -15.10
CA VAL A 125 2.98 6.41 -13.76
C VAL A 125 3.98 7.29 -13.01
N LEU A 126 3.52 8.43 -12.53
CA LEU A 126 4.27 9.31 -11.63
C LEU A 126 3.76 9.09 -10.21
N LEU A 127 4.67 8.75 -9.29
CA LEU A 127 4.37 8.58 -7.87
C LEU A 127 4.89 9.78 -7.08
N GLY A 128 4.04 10.32 -6.23
CA GLY A 128 4.40 11.31 -5.22
C GLY A 128 3.65 11.06 -3.91
N GLY A 129 4.07 11.76 -2.88
CA GLY A 129 3.39 11.79 -1.59
C GLY A 129 3.85 12.96 -0.76
N THR A 130 3.30 13.09 0.44
CA THR A 130 3.66 14.17 1.37
C THR A 130 5.10 14.08 1.87
N SER A 131 5.66 12.87 1.92
CA SER A 131 7.03 12.55 2.36
C SER A 131 7.44 11.18 1.82
N VAL A 132 8.71 10.81 1.96
CA VAL A 132 9.18 9.44 1.76
C VAL A 132 9.41 8.81 3.13
N GLN A 133 8.69 7.73 3.43
CA GLN A 133 8.65 7.10 4.74
C GLN A 133 9.39 5.77 4.76
N ASN A 134 9.97 5.45 5.93
CA ASN A 134 10.36 4.11 6.33
C ASN A 134 9.59 3.71 7.60
N SER A 135 9.80 2.48 8.09
CA SER A 135 9.09 1.99 9.27
C SER A 135 9.33 2.85 10.52
N THR A 136 10.56 3.33 10.71
CA THR A 136 10.92 4.18 11.86
C THR A 136 10.23 5.54 11.80
N SER A 137 10.28 6.23 10.66
CA SER A 137 9.65 7.54 10.49
C SER A 137 8.12 7.44 10.55
N PHE A 138 7.54 6.40 9.95
CA PHE A 138 6.10 6.13 10.01
C PHE A 138 5.61 5.87 11.45
N LEU A 139 6.29 5.01 12.21
CA LEU A 139 5.92 4.73 13.60
C LEU A 139 6.08 5.97 14.50
N LYS A 140 7.09 6.80 14.24
CA LYS A 140 7.28 8.07 14.95
C LYS A 140 6.17 9.07 14.65
N GLU A 141 5.71 9.14 13.40
CA GLU A 141 4.58 10.00 13.04
C GLU A 141 3.29 9.54 13.71
N LEU A 142 3.04 8.22 13.75
CA LEU A 142 1.89 7.66 14.45
C LEU A 142 1.88 7.97 15.95
N SER A 143 3.02 7.88 16.62
CA SER A 143 3.08 8.22 18.04
C SER A 143 2.89 9.71 18.31
N ALA A 144 3.34 10.58 17.40
CA ALA A 144 3.13 12.03 17.52
C ALA A 144 1.65 12.43 17.33
N VAL A 145 0.92 11.75 16.44
CA VAL A 145 -0.51 12.01 16.22
C VAL A 145 -1.34 11.73 17.47
N GLU A 146 -0.99 10.69 18.24
CA GLU A 146 -1.72 10.40 19.48
C GLU A 146 -1.47 11.46 20.56
N VAL A 147 -0.22 11.94 20.71
CA VAL A 147 0.11 13.01 21.66
C VAL A 147 -0.66 14.30 21.33
N SER A 148 -0.80 14.64 20.05
CA SER A 148 -1.54 15.84 19.62
C SER A 148 -3.06 15.72 19.75
N ALA A 149 -3.63 14.51 19.86
CA ALA A 149 -5.08 14.32 20.05
C ALA A 149 -5.52 14.51 21.51
N TYR A 150 -4.57 14.62 22.44
CA TYR A 150 -4.77 14.86 23.88
C TYR A 150 -4.22 16.21 24.35
N ALA A 151 -3.75 17.07 23.43
CA ALA A 151 -3.29 18.44 23.69
C ALA A 151 -4.31 19.45 23.14
#